data_AF-A2SNS1-F1
#
_entry.id   AF-A2SNS1-F1
#
_cell.length_a   1.000
_cell.length_b   1.000
_cell.length_c   1.000
_cell.angle_alpha   90.00
_cell.angle_beta   90.00
_cell.angle_gamma   90.00
#
_symmetry.space_group_name_H-M   'P 1'
#
loop_
_entity.id
_entity.type
_entity.pdbx_description
1 polymer ?
#
loop_
_entity_poly.entity_id
_entity_poly.type
_entity_poly.pdbx_seq_one_letter_code
_entity_poly.pdbx_strand_id
1 'polypeptide(L)'
;MTRTLAGPSVHEGDKLWEYAVLVTDVAYPLESIGQIYRDRADAGNAFDELKNQWGLGGFTTQDINRCQTVARACALVYKWWSWYCRAAHPTGRLEAITSRPLLLAAVGKAASHANQTTLYLTPLHGRSQVLKRLITNIGMALQHVKAAAEQLKNLARWGCRRQGNCRI
;
A
#
# COMPACT_ATOMS: atom_id res chain seq x y z
N MET A 1 0.93 -33.86 0.42
CA MET A 1 1.48 -33.57 1.76
C MET A 1 0.66 -32.44 2.38
N THR A 2 -0.50 -32.78 2.95
CA THR A 2 -1.44 -31.83 3.56
C THR A 2 -0.94 -31.50 4.96
N ARG A 3 -0.56 -30.24 5.17
CA ARG A 3 0.06 -29.75 6.41
C ARG A 3 -1.05 -29.56 7.45
N THR A 4 -1.14 -30.48 8.40
CA THR A 4 -2.02 -30.40 9.57
C THR A 4 -1.64 -29.20 10.42
N LEU A 5 -2.43 -28.14 10.35
CA LEU A 5 -2.43 -27.02 11.28
C LEU A 5 -3.78 -27.01 12.00
N ALA A 6 -4.09 -28.08 12.73
CA ALA A 6 -5.27 -28.12 13.60
C ALA A 6 -4.78 -28.24 15.03
N GLY A 7 -5.26 -27.35 15.92
CA GLY A 7 -5.17 -27.56 17.36
C GLY A 7 -5.93 -28.83 17.79
N PRO A 8 -6.05 -29.13 19.09
CA PRO A 8 -6.74 -30.34 19.55
C PRO A 8 -8.21 -30.29 19.11
N SER A 9 -8.53 -30.99 18.01
CA SER A 9 -9.87 -31.13 17.48
C SER A 9 -10.61 -32.18 18.30
N VAL A 10 -11.78 -31.82 18.82
CA VAL A 10 -12.68 -32.77 19.49
C VAL A 10 -13.49 -33.46 18.40
N HIS A 11 -13.33 -34.78 18.29
CA HIS A 11 -14.09 -35.61 17.36
C HIS A 11 -15.34 -36.14 18.06
N GLU A 12 -16.52 -35.77 17.56
CA GLU A 12 -17.80 -36.35 17.97
C GLU A 12 -18.45 -36.97 16.73
N GLY A 13 -18.18 -38.26 16.49
CA GLY A 13 -18.56 -38.94 15.25
C GLY A 13 -17.92 -38.30 14.01
N ASP A 14 -18.72 -38.00 12.99
CA ASP A 14 -18.28 -37.37 11.73
C ASP A 14 -18.12 -35.84 11.80
N LYS A 15 -18.39 -35.23 12.97
CA LYS A 15 -18.29 -33.76 13.14
C LYS A 15 -16.93 -33.36 13.69
N LEU A 16 -16.26 -32.47 12.98
CA LEU A 16 -15.02 -31.84 13.40
C LEU A 16 -15.32 -30.46 13.98
N TRP A 17 -15.00 -30.25 15.26
CA TRP A 17 -15.08 -28.95 15.89
C TRP A 17 -13.69 -28.31 15.97
N GLU A 18 -13.56 -27.10 15.42
CA GLU A 18 -12.37 -26.27 15.57
C GLU A 18 -12.66 -25.15 16.59
N TYR A 19 -11.86 -25.11 17.66
CA TYR A 19 -11.96 -24.09 18.68
C TYR A 19 -11.03 -22.93 18.34
N ALA A 20 -11.57 -21.70 18.27
CA ALA A 20 -10.79 -20.48 18.14
C ALA A 20 -10.87 -19.68 19.44
N VAL A 21 -9.72 -19.33 20.01
CA VAL A 21 -9.63 -18.49 21.20
C VAL A 21 -9.15 -17.10 20.79
N LEU A 22 -9.96 -16.07 21.05
CA LEU A 22 -9.61 -14.68 20.83
C LEU A 22 -9.40 -14.02 22.19
N VAL A 23 -8.20 -13.47 22.41
CA VAL A 23 -7.85 -12.71 23.61
C VAL A 23 -7.77 -11.25 23.24
N THR A 24 -8.45 -10.39 23.99
CA THR A 24 -8.50 -8.96 23.70
C THR A 24 -8.64 -8.13 24.96
N ASP A 25 -8.07 -6.93 24.94
CA ASP A 25 -8.18 -5.89 25.96
C ASP A 25 -9.19 -4.79 25.57
N VAL A 26 -9.74 -4.83 24.34
CA VAL A 26 -10.69 -3.83 23.86
C VAL A 26 -12.13 -4.21 24.17
N ALA A 27 -12.91 -3.21 24.62
CA ALA A 27 -14.32 -3.36 24.98
C ALA A 27 -15.26 -3.22 23.77
N TYR A 28 -15.02 -3.98 22.71
CA TYR A 28 -15.91 -4.02 21.55
C TYR A 28 -16.91 -5.17 21.63
N PRO A 29 -18.07 -5.05 20.96
CA PRO A 29 -18.98 -6.18 20.80
C PRO A 29 -18.29 -7.38 20.13
N LEU A 30 -18.73 -8.59 20.47
CA LEU A 30 -18.11 -9.84 20.00
C LEU A 30 -18.04 -9.93 18.47
N GLU A 31 -19.10 -9.49 17.78
CA GLU A 31 -19.16 -9.43 16.32
C GLU A 31 -18.09 -8.51 15.73
N SER A 32 -17.77 -7.41 16.41
CA SER A 32 -16.73 -6.47 15.98
C SER A 32 -15.35 -7.07 16.17
N ILE A 33 -15.12 -7.77 17.29
CA ILE A 33 -13.88 -8.51 17.55
C ILE A 33 -13.68 -9.60 16.48
N GLY A 34 -14.74 -10.36 16.18
CA GLY A 34 -14.74 -11.36 15.12
C GLY A 34 -14.46 -10.76 13.75
N GLN A 35 -15.00 -9.57 13.44
CA GLN A 35 -14.70 -8.87 12.19
C GLN A 35 -13.23 -8.42 12.12
N ILE A 36 -12.70 -7.79 13.17
CA ILE A 36 -11.30 -7.34 13.23
C ILE A 36 -10.35 -8.53 13.01
N TYR A 37 -10.65 -9.68 13.61
CA TYR A 37 -9.82 -10.87 13.43
C TYR A 37 -9.89 -11.43 12.00
N ARG A 38 -11.05 -11.34 11.34
CA ARG A 38 -11.19 -11.68 9.91
C ARG A 38 -10.40 -10.70 9.04
N ASP A 39 -10.55 -9.39 9.27
CA ASP A 39 -9.84 -8.34 8.51
C ASP A 39 -8.32 -8.42 8.70
N ARG A 40 -7.84 -8.97 9.82
CA ARG A 40 -6.41 -9.27 10.01
C ARG A 40 -5.87 -10.21 8.94
N ALA A 41 -6.67 -11.15 8.44
CA ALA A 41 -6.24 -12.06 7.39
C ALA A 41 -5.88 -11.32 6.08
N ASP A 42 -6.51 -10.18 5.80
CA ASP A 42 -6.18 -9.32 4.65
C ASP A 42 -4.77 -8.73 4.74
N ALA A 43 -4.17 -8.66 5.93
CA ALA A 43 -2.77 -8.29 6.08
C ALA A 43 -1.84 -9.33 5.45
N GLY A 44 -2.25 -10.60 5.37
CA GLY A 44 -1.52 -11.66 4.67
C GLY A 44 -1.32 -11.34 3.19
N ASN A 45 -2.35 -10.77 2.55
CA ASN A 45 -2.30 -10.39 1.15
C ASN A 45 -1.25 -9.28 0.90
N ALA A 46 -1.11 -8.32 1.82
CA ALA A 46 -0.08 -7.29 1.72
C ALA A 46 1.35 -7.87 1.75
N PHE A 47 1.59 -8.93 2.53
CA PHE A 47 2.89 -9.61 2.55
C PHE A 47 3.14 -10.42 1.29
N ASP A 48 2.10 -11.04 0.72
CA ASP A 48 2.21 -11.72 -0.56
C ASP A 48 2.55 -10.74 -1.70
N GLU A 49 1.89 -9.58 -1.74
CA GLU A 49 2.21 -8.50 -2.67
C GLU A 49 3.65 -8.01 -2.53
N LEU A 50 4.12 -7.77 -1.31
CA LEU A 50 5.51 -7.37 -1.03
C LEU A 50 6.52 -8.38 -1.59
N LYS A 51 6.23 -9.67 -1.50
CA LYS A 51 7.10 -10.73 -2.03
C LYS A 51 7.02 -10.83 -3.54
N ASN A 52 5.82 -10.99 -4.08
CA ASN A 52 5.60 -11.35 -5.49
C ASN A 52 5.65 -10.16 -6.44
N GLN A 53 5.25 -8.97 -6.00
CA GLN A 53 5.17 -7.78 -6.86
C GLN A 53 6.34 -6.82 -6.65
N TRP A 54 6.90 -6.77 -5.44
CA TRP A 54 7.94 -5.81 -5.05
C TRP A 54 9.29 -6.46 -4.72
N GLY A 55 9.39 -7.78 -4.82
CA GLY A 55 10.66 -8.50 -4.75
C GLY A 55 11.34 -8.42 -3.38
N LEU A 56 10.58 -8.29 -2.29
CA LEU A 56 11.15 -8.16 -0.92
C LEU A 56 12.14 -9.28 -0.57
N GLY A 57 11.95 -10.50 -1.11
CA GLY A 57 12.87 -11.63 -0.93
C GLY A 57 13.85 -11.88 -2.08
N GLY A 58 13.87 -11.02 -3.10
CA GLY A 58 14.67 -11.22 -4.32
C GLY A 58 16.10 -10.68 -4.25
N PHE A 59 16.44 -9.88 -3.22
CA PHE A 59 17.77 -9.32 -3.03
C PHE A 59 18.39 -9.84 -1.73
N THR A 60 19.42 -10.68 -1.86
CA THR A 60 20.08 -11.32 -0.73
C THR A 60 21.59 -11.26 -0.91
N THR A 61 22.30 -10.72 0.08
CA THR A 61 23.77 -10.69 0.13
C THR A 61 24.23 -11.18 1.50
N GLN A 62 25.52 -11.54 1.65
CA GLN A 62 26.08 -11.90 2.96
C GLN A 62 26.06 -10.72 3.96
N ASP A 63 26.05 -9.48 3.46
CA ASP A 63 25.96 -8.26 4.27
C ASP A 63 24.49 -7.91 4.58
N ILE A 64 24.15 -7.90 5.87
CA ILE A 64 22.81 -7.59 6.36
C ILE A 64 22.42 -6.12 6.10
N ASN A 65 23.37 -5.18 6.11
CA ASN A 65 23.08 -3.75 5.97
C ASN A 65 22.56 -3.40 4.58
N ARG A 66 23.14 -4.05 3.55
CA ARG A 66 22.68 -3.92 2.16
C ARG A 66 21.28 -4.50 1.98
N CYS A 67 21.04 -5.68 2.54
CA CYS A 67 19.71 -6.32 2.51
C CYS A 67 18.66 -5.43 3.19
N GLN A 68 18.97 -4.86 4.36
CA GLN A 68 18.06 -3.96 5.06
C GLN A 68 17.75 -2.69 4.25
N THR A 69 18.75 -2.13 3.57
CA THR A 69 18.57 -0.93 2.75
C THR A 69 17.60 -1.21 1.60
N VAL A 70 17.78 -2.32 0.89
CA VAL A 70 16.88 -2.72 -0.20
C VAL A 70 15.49 -3.06 0.32
N ALA A 71 15.38 -3.79 1.43
CA ALA A 71 14.09 -4.10 2.05
C ALA A 71 13.31 -2.83 2.45
N ARG A 72 14.00 -1.81 2.99
CA ARG A 72 13.40 -0.50 3.31
C ARG A 72 12.95 0.25 2.05
N ALA A 73 13.74 0.19 0.97
CA ALA A 73 13.36 0.77 -0.31
C ALA A 73 12.11 0.08 -0.90
N CYS A 74 12.05 -1.26 -0.89
CA CYS A 74 10.87 -2.01 -1.30
C CYS A 74 9.64 -1.65 -0.47
N ALA A 75 9.78 -1.56 0.86
CA ALA A 75 8.69 -1.15 1.75
C ALA A 75 8.21 0.29 1.47
N LEU A 76 9.12 1.20 1.13
CA LEU A 76 8.77 2.57 0.75
C LEU A 76 7.98 2.60 -0.57
N VAL A 77 8.42 1.87 -1.59
CA VAL A 77 7.70 1.76 -2.87
C VAL A 77 6.31 1.16 -2.66
N TYR A 78 6.20 0.11 -1.85
CA TYR A 78 4.91 -0.47 -1.47
C TYR A 78 3.97 0.54 -0.79
N LYS A 79 4.48 1.34 0.15
CA LYS A 79 3.69 2.39 0.82
C LYS A 79 3.17 3.42 -0.17
N TRP A 80 4.02 3.92 -1.07
CA TRP A 80 3.61 4.88 -2.09
C TRP A 80 2.58 4.29 -3.05
N TRP A 81 2.77 3.05 -3.49
CA TRP A 81 1.81 2.36 -4.34
C TRP A 81 0.46 2.18 -3.64
N SER A 82 0.48 1.74 -2.38
CA SER A 82 -0.73 1.55 -1.57
C SER A 82 -1.50 2.85 -1.37
N TRP A 83 -0.78 3.96 -1.15
CA TRP A 83 -1.39 5.29 -1.07
C TRP A 83 -1.98 5.71 -2.43
N TYR A 84 -1.24 5.52 -3.52
CA TYR A 84 -1.69 5.84 -4.87
C TYR A 84 -2.97 5.07 -5.25
N CYS A 85 -3.06 3.78 -4.92
CA CYS A 85 -4.25 2.99 -5.16
C CYS A 85 -5.45 3.45 -4.32
N ARG A 86 -5.22 3.83 -3.06
CA ARG A 86 -6.28 4.42 -2.20
C ARG A 86 -6.74 5.80 -2.68
N ALA A 87 -5.82 6.61 -3.21
CA ALA A 87 -6.17 7.88 -3.84
C ALA A 87 -7.00 7.66 -5.11
N ALA A 88 -6.74 6.59 -5.86
CA ALA A 88 -7.54 6.22 -7.03
C ALA A 88 -8.94 5.71 -6.66
N HIS A 89 -9.02 4.79 -5.70
CA HIS A 89 -10.26 4.16 -5.25
C HIS A 89 -10.39 4.22 -3.72
N PRO A 90 -11.01 5.28 -3.17
CA PRO A 90 -11.09 5.48 -1.72
C PRO A 90 -11.93 4.45 -0.98
N THR A 91 -12.90 3.83 -1.67
CA THR A 91 -13.89 2.92 -1.07
C THR A 91 -13.39 1.51 -0.85
N GLY A 92 -12.24 1.13 -1.39
CA GLY A 92 -11.76 -0.26 -1.31
C GLY A 92 -10.28 -0.42 -1.64
N ARG A 93 -9.72 -1.57 -1.25
CA ARG A 93 -8.34 -1.94 -1.60
C ARG A 93 -8.31 -2.41 -3.06
N LEU A 94 -7.34 -1.91 -3.83
CA LEU A 94 -6.97 -2.51 -5.11
C LEU A 94 -5.67 -3.28 -4.92
N GLU A 95 -5.69 -4.56 -5.26
CA GLU A 95 -4.50 -5.42 -5.17
C GLU A 95 -3.46 -5.06 -6.23
N ALA A 96 -2.18 -5.24 -5.94
CA ALA A 96 -1.08 -4.92 -6.83
C ALA A 96 -1.18 -5.70 -8.17
N ILE A 97 -1.66 -6.95 -8.16
CA ILE A 97 -1.77 -7.78 -9.36
C ILE A 97 -2.79 -7.23 -10.38
N THR A 98 -3.88 -6.62 -9.92
CA THR A 98 -4.93 -6.05 -10.77
C THR A 98 -4.75 -4.55 -11.01
N SER A 99 -4.30 -3.81 -9.99
CA SER A 99 -4.10 -2.36 -10.06
C SER A 99 -2.93 -1.97 -10.94
N ARG A 100 -1.83 -2.73 -10.97
CA ARG A 100 -0.65 -2.38 -11.78
C ARG A 100 -0.94 -2.38 -13.27
N PRO A 101 -1.50 -3.45 -13.87
CA PRO A 101 -1.87 -3.42 -15.28
C PRO A 101 -2.88 -2.31 -15.60
N LEU A 102 -3.81 -2.01 -14.68
CA LEU A 102 -4.84 -1.00 -14.91
C LEU A 102 -4.28 0.44 -14.87
N LEU A 103 -3.51 0.77 -13.83
CA LEU A 103 -3.05 2.13 -13.56
C LEU A 103 -1.75 2.48 -14.30
N LEU A 104 -0.97 1.48 -14.73
CA LEU A 104 0.25 1.67 -15.52
C LEU A 104 0.02 1.48 -17.03
N ALA A 105 -1.17 1.09 -17.48
CA ALA A 105 -1.52 1.01 -18.90
C ALA A 105 -1.86 2.39 -19.52
N ALA A 106 -1.08 3.42 -19.19
CA ALA A 106 -1.16 4.72 -19.81
C ALA A 106 0.24 5.28 -20.07
N VAL A 107 0.43 5.86 -21.25
CA VAL A 107 1.65 6.59 -21.58
C VAL A 107 1.45 8.07 -21.24
N GLY A 108 2.34 8.61 -20.40
CA GLY A 108 2.31 10.01 -20.00
C GLY A 108 3.37 10.84 -20.71
N LYS A 109 2.97 12.00 -21.24
CA LYS A 109 3.88 13.05 -21.72
C LYS A 109 3.73 14.29 -20.84
N ALA A 110 4.79 14.68 -20.14
CA ALA A 110 4.85 15.97 -19.48
C ALA A 110 5.29 17.03 -20.50
N ALA A 111 4.56 18.14 -20.59
CA ALA A 111 4.96 19.31 -21.35
C ALA A 111 4.92 20.52 -20.43
N SER A 112 6.00 21.31 -20.43
CA SER A 112 6.09 22.54 -19.66
C SER A 112 6.07 23.73 -20.60
N HIS A 113 5.06 24.59 -20.46
CA HIS A 113 4.96 25.84 -21.19
C HIS A 113 4.40 26.91 -20.26
N ALA A 114 4.88 28.16 -20.38
CA ALA A 114 4.41 29.30 -19.58
C ALA A 114 4.36 29.05 -18.06
N ASN A 115 5.41 28.44 -17.49
CA ASN A 115 5.50 28.10 -16.06
C ASN A 115 4.42 27.12 -15.55
N GLN A 116 3.71 26.44 -16.46
CA GLN A 116 2.76 25.39 -16.15
C GLN A 116 3.23 24.07 -16.75
N THR A 117 3.30 23.03 -15.91
CA THR A 117 3.58 21.66 -16.35
C THR A 117 2.25 20.93 -16.52
N THR A 118 1.92 20.55 -17.74
CA THR A 118 0.72 19.77 -18.08
C THR A 118 1.11 18.34 -18.41
N LEU A 119 0.44 17.37 -17.78
CA LEU A 119 0.65 15.95 -18.01
C LEU A 119 -0.44 15.41 -18.96
N TYR A 120 -0.05 15.03 -20.17
CA TYR A 120 -0.92 14.36 -21.12
C TYR A 120 -0.85 12.85 -20.91
N LEU A 121 -1.96 12.23 -20.53
CA LEU A 121 -2.05 10.78 -20.32
C LEU A 121 -2.89 10.15 -21.42
N THR A 122 -2.28 9.23 -22.18
CA THR A 122 -2.96 8.42 -23.20
C THR A 122 -3.21 7.02 -22.64
N PRO A 123 -4.45 6.69 -22.23
CA PRO A 123 -4.76 5.36 -21.72
C PRO A 123 -4.79 4.34 -22.87
N LEU A 124 -4.08 3.22 -22.71
CA LEU A 124 -4.02 2.13 -23.67
C LEU A 124 -5.01 1.00 -23.33
N HIS A 125 -5.65 1.07 -22.17
CA HIS A 125 -6.57 0.04 -21.69
C HIS A 125 -7.99 0.21 -22.25
N GLY A 126 -8.66 -0.90 -22.59
CA GLY A 126 -10.07 -0.92 -23.02
C GLY A 126 -11.10 -0.40 -22.00
N ARG A 127 -10.67 -0.05 -20.76
CA ARG A 127 -11.50 0.54 -19.69
C ARG A 127 -11.12 2.00 -19.44
N SER A 128 -10.88 2.74 -20.53
CA SER A 128 -10.38 4.12 -20.47
C SER A 128 -11.27 5.08 -19.66
N GLN A 129 -12.59 4.90 -19.68
CA GLN A 129 -13.51 5.73 -18.89
C GLN A 129 -13.33 5.57 -17.38
N VAL A 130 -13.12 4.33 -16.92
CA VAL A 130 -12.85 4.03 -15.50
C VAL A 130 -11.52 4.65 -15.10
N LEU A 131 -10.50 4.46 -15.94
CA LEU A 131 -9.16 4.98 -15.68
C LEU A 131 -9.14 6.52 -15.58
N LYS A 132 -9.91 7.22 -16.42
CA LYS A 132 -10.07 8.68 -16.32
C LYS A 132 -10.60 9.11 -14.95
N ARG A 133 -11.64 8.44 -14.43
CA ARG A 133 -12.20 8.74 -13.09
C ARG A 133 -11.18 8.50 -11.99
N LEU A 134 -10.45 7.38 -12.04
CA LEU A 134 -9.41 7.04 -11.07
C LEU A 134 -8.29 8.09 -11.07
N ILE A 135 -7.83 8.52 -12.25
CA ILE A 135 -6.81 9.57 -12.40
C ILE A 135 -7.32 10.90 -11.86
N THR A 136 -8.58 11.27 -12.10
CA THR A 136 -9.18 12.49 -11.52
C THR A 136 -9.14 12.45 -9.99
N ASN A 137 -9.49 11.31 -9.38
CA ASN A 137 -9.42 11.13 -7.93
C ASN A 137 -8.00 11.30 -7.39
N ILE A 138 -7.01 10.69 -8.07
CA ILE A 138 -5.60 10.86 -7.72
C ILE A 138 -5.19 12.34 -7.80
N GLY A 139 -5.62 13.05 -8.85
CA GLY A 139 -5.35 14.48 -9.02
C GLY A 139 -5.89 15.31 -7.86
N MET A 140 -7.13 15.03 -7.43
CA MET A 140 -7.73 15.69 -6.26
C MET A 140 -6.97 15.36 -4.96
N ALA A 141 -6.57 14.10 -4.77
CA ALA A 141 -5.79 13.70 -3.60
C ALA A 141 -4.42 14.40 -3.55
N LEU A 142 -3.73 14.52 -4.67
CA LEU A 142 -2.46 15.26 -4.77
C LEU A 142 -2.63 16.76 -4.49
N GLN A 143 -3.71 17.36 -4.99
CA GLN A 143 -4.05 18.75 -4.69
C GLN A 143 -4.33 18.94 -3.20
N HIS A 144 -5.05 18.01 -2.58
CA HIS A 144 -5.30 18.02 -1.14
C HIS A 144 -4.00 17.92 -0.34
N VAL A 145 -3.11 16.98 -0.68
CA VAL A 145 -1.79 16.86 -0.04
C VAL A 145 -0.97 18.13 -0.22
N LYS A 146 -0.98 18.74 -1.41
CA LYS A 146 -0.29 20.01 -1.65
C LYS A 146 -0.81 21.16 -0.78
N ALA A 147 -2.12 21.21 -0.55
CA ALA A 147 -2.75 22.22 0.29
C ALA A 147 -2.53 21.97 1.79
N ALA A 148 -2.57 20.70 2.23
CA ALA A 148 -2.45 20.31 3.63
C ALA A 148 -1.00 20.21 4.12
N ALA A 149 -0.07 19.82 3.26
CA ALA A 149 1.34 19.65 3.64
C ALA A 149 2.03 21.00 3.81
N GLU A 150 2.74 21.17 4.94
CA GLU A 150 3.61 22.32 5.16
C GLU A 150 4.63 22.45 4.02
N GLN A 151 4.49 23.51 3.23
CA GLN A 151 5.42 23.80 2.15
C GLN A 151 6.64 24.52 2.75
N LEU A 152 7.80 23.88 2.74
CA LEU A 152 9.08 24.51 3.06
C LEU A 152 9.35 25.65 2.06
N LYS A 153 9.03 26.89 2.46
CA LYS A 153 9.32 28.08 1.66
C LYS A 153 10.84 28.28 1.56
N ASN A 154 11.31 28.78 0.42
CA ASN A 154 12.71 28.78 -0.05
C ASN A 154 13.80 29.22 0.96
N LEU A 155 13.48 30.02 1.98
CA LEU A 155 14.43 30.46 3.01
C LEU A 155 14.83 29.36 4.02
N ALA A 156 14.00 28.34 4.23
CA ALA A 156 14.29 27.27 5.18
C ALA A 156 15.22 26.16 4.62
N ARG A 157 15.44 26.12 3.29
CA ARG A 157 16.22 25.06 2.61
C ARG A 157 17.69 24.99 3.06
N TRP A 158 18.27 26.12 3.48
CA TRP A 158 19.69 26.21 3.84
C TRP A 158 19.93 26.39 5.34
N GLY A 159 19.00 27.01 6.07
CA GLY A 159 19.13 27.23 7.52
C GLY A 159 19.05 25.95 8.35
N CYS A 160 18.12 25.05 8.00
CA CYS A 160 17.92 23.78 8.69
C CYS A 160 19.16 22.86 8.62
N ARG A 161 19.89 22.86 7.50
CA ARG A 161 21.11 22.03 7.34
C ARG A 161 22.31 22.57 8.14
N ARG A 162 22.34 23.85 8.51
CA ARG A 162 23.43 24.44 9.32
C ARG A 162 23.20 24.34 10.83
N GLN A 163 21.95 24.25 11.28
CA GLN A 163 21.63 24.36 12.71
C GLN A 163 21.50 23.02 13.45
N GLY A 164 21.77 21.87 12.79
CA GLY A 164 21.82 20.57 13.47
C GLY A 164 20.53 20.13 14.16
N ASN A 165 19.42 20.82 13.93
CA ASN A 165 18.16 20.62 14.66
C ASN A 165 17.02 20.20 13.74
N CYS A 166 17.29 19.19 12.90
CA CYS A 166 16.26 18.52 12.11
C CYS A 166 16.09 17.12 12.70
N ARG A 167 15.13 16.96 13.62
CA ARG A 167 14.61 15.62 13.95
C ARG A 167 13.65 15.23 12.83
N ILE A 168 14.02 14.20 12.09
CA ILE A 168 13.10 13.43 11.24
C ILE A 168 12.34 12.48 12.15
#